data_AF-A0A1A8ZNQ3-F1
#
_entry.id   AF-A0A1A8ZNQ3-F1
#
_cell.length_a   1.000
_cell.length_b   1.000
_cell.length_c   1.000
_cell.angle_alpha   90.00
_cell.angle_beta   90.00
_cell.angle_gamma   90.00
#
_symmetry.space_group_name_H-M   'P 1'
#
loop_
_entity.id
_entity.type
_entity.pdbx_description
1 polymer ?
#
loop_
_entity_poly.entity_id
_entity_poly.type
_entity_poly.pdbx_seq_one_letter_code
_entity_poly.pdbx_strand_id
1 'polypeptide(L)'
;MVAGIGTSGIGWDRWAFDLGRSIFPVDDAGEIAALAGRPAADLLAAARPSGGRAVLPGAELARVLRRHGVPPEALAEDGVVLPIHVRVVTDGSLLDALRAATGTMDRAGLESVDPDAEVDPRWRAALDGIADAELRSHLSALFLDDESARAYGGEYCGAHWPSGSEPIRSAAARVVAAWEFGEGQAWSAIVELADDHRPPGV
;
A
#
# COMPACT_ATOMS: atom_id res chain seq x y z
N MET A 1 14.48 -11.48 -10.52
CA MET A 1 15.28 -10.44 -9.83
C MET A 1 15.21 -9.21 -10.72
N VAL A 2 14.20 -8.37 -10.51
CA VAL A 2 14.03 -7.12 -11.28
C VAL A 2 14.83 -6.05 -10.55
N ALA A 3 15.83 -5.48 -11.24
CA ALA A 3 16.64 -4.40 -10.71
C ALA A 3 15.77 -3.14 -10.62
N GLY A 4 15.60 -2.62 -9.40
CA GLY A 4 14.82 -1.42 -9.11
C GLY A 4 15.47 -0.18 -9.71
N ILE A 5 14.74 0.47 -10.61
CA ILE A 5 15.02 1.80 -11.12
C ILE A 5 14.52 2.77 -10.04
N GLY A 6 15.43 3.40 -9.30
CA GLY A 6 15.21 4.56 -8.42
C GLY A 6 13.88 4.63 -7.67
N THR A 7 13.57 3.64 -6.83
CA THR A 7 12.40 3.71 -5.94
C THR A 7 12.85 4.20 -4.57
N SER A 8 12.11 5.19 -4.05
CA SER A 8 12.20 5.71 -2.69
C SER A 8 12.27 4.57 -1.67
N GLY A 9 12.97 4.84 -0.56
CA GLY A 9 13.46 3.93 0.48
C GLY A 9 12.50 3.00 1.23
N ILE A 10 11.51 2.41 0.57
CA ILE A 10 10.60 1.43 1.14
C ILE A 10 10.38 0.30 0.14
N GLY A 11 11.26 -0.70 0.18
CA GLY A 11 11.21 -1.90 -0.66
C GLY A 11 10.03 -2.81 -0.31
N TRP A 12 9.46 -3.46 -1.33
CA TRP A 12 8.35 -4.43 -1.22
C TRP A 12 8.70 -5.67 -0.37
N ASP A 13 9.99 -5.95 -0.22
CA ASP A 13 10.55 -7.06 0.55
C ASP A 13 10.41 -6.87 2.07
N ARG A 14 10.02 -5.68 2.52
CA ARG A 14 9.84 -5.38 3.96
C ARG A 14 8.51 -5.80 4.54
N TRP A 15 7.51 -6.07 3.70
CA TRP A 15 6.16 -6.37 4.15
C TRP A 15 5.78 -7.82 3.89
N ALA A 16 5.22 -8.45 4.92
CA ALA A 16 4.39 -9.63 4.72
C ALA A 16 3.00 -9.16 4.26
N PHE A 17 2.53 -9.62 3.11
CA PHE A 17 1.23 -9.23 2.56
C PHE A 17 0.15 -10.28 2.80
N ASP A 18 -1.02 -9.84 3.27
CA ASP A 18 -2.23 -10.66 3.31
C ASP A 18 -2.93 -10.59 1.96
N LEU A 19 -2.37 -11.32 0.98
CA LEU A 19 -2.92 -11.34 -0.39
C LEU A 19 -4.38 -11.80 -0.43
N GLY A 20 -4.84 -12.61 0.54
CA GLY A 20 -6.23 -13.07 0.58
C GLY A 20 -7.22 -11.94 0.88
N ARG A 21 -6.79 -10.95 1.67
CA ARG A 21 -7.59 -9.78 2.06
C ARG A 21 -7.19 -8.49 1.35
N SER A 22 -6.20 -8.54 0.46
CA SER A 22 -5.85 -7.44 -0.44
C SER A 22 -6.94 -7.18 -1.48
N ILE A 23 -6.92 -5.96 -2.02
CA ILE A 23 -7.87 -5.51 -3.04
C ILE A 23 -7.08 -5.15 -4.29
N PHE A 24 -7.50 -5.69 -5.42
CA PHE A 24 -6.86 -5.46 -6.71
C PHE A 24 -7.80 -4.62 -7.56
N PRO A 25 -7.45 -3.35 -7.84
CA PRO A 25 -8.17 -2.55 -8.82
C PRO A 25 -8.21 -3.25 -10.17
N VAL A 26 -9.34 -3.09 -10.83
CA VAL A 26 -9.56 -3.47 -12.21
C VAL A 26 -9.76 -2.15 -12.94
N ASP A 27 -8.64 -1.55 -13.36
CA ASP A 27 -8.63 -0.19 -13.87
C ASP A 27 -9.06 -0.11 -15.34
N ASP A 28 -8.90 -1.19 -16.11
CA ASP A 28 -9.45 -1.29 -17.46
C ASP A 28 -10.07 -2.67 -17.73
N ALA A 29 -11.32 -2.67 -18.19
CA ALA A 29 -11.95 -3.87 -18.73
C ALA A 29 -11.18 -4.40 -19.97
N GLY A 30 -10.45 -3.53 -20.68
CA GLY A 30 -9.52 -3.86 -21.74
C GLY A 30 -8.29 -4.65 -21.28
N GLU A 31 -7.73 -4.33 -20.12
CA GLU A 31 -6.59 -5.07 -19.52
C GLU A 31 -7.02 -6.45 -19.02
N ILE A 32 -8.20 -6.56 -18.39
CA ILE A 32 -8.74 -7.89 -18.08
C ILE A 32 -9.11 -8.65 -19.34
N ALA A 33 -9.67 -8.00 -20.36
CA ALA A 33 -9.94 -8.66 -21.64
C ALA A 33 -8.66 -9.10 -22.37
N ALA A 34 -7.53 -8.44 -22.11
CA ALA A 34 -6.21 -8.83 -22.60
C ALA A 34 -5.71 -10.15 -21.99
N LEU A 35 -6.24 -10.58 -20.82
CA LEU A 35 -6.21 -11.98 -20.40
C LEU A 35 -7.11 -12.81 -21.33
N ALA A 36 -6.68 -13.00 -22.58
CA ALA A 36 -7.48 -13.62 -23.62
C ALA A 36 -8.10 -14.95 -23.13
N GLY A 37 -9.45 -15.02 -23.06
CA GLY A 37 -10.19 -16.26 -22.82
C GLY A 37 -11.09 -16.28 -21.58
N ARG A 38 -11.39 -17.48 -21.08
CA ARG A 38 -12.32 -17.73 -19.97
C ARG A 38 -11.93 -17.12 -18.61
N PRO A 39 -10.64 -16.92 -18.25
CA PRO A 39 -10.26 -16.27 -17.00
C PRO A 39 -10.79 -14.83 -16.91
N ALA A 40 -10.70 -14.04 -17.98
CA ALA A 40 -11.18 -12.66 -18.01
C ALA A 40 -12.64 -12.52 -17.61
N ALA A 41 -13.52 -13.35 -18.18
CA ALA A 41 -14.95 -13.31 -17.89
C ALA A 41 -15.25 -13.66 -16.41
N ASP A 42 -14.55 -14.65 -15.85
CA ASP A 42 -14.71 -15.04 -14.45
C ASP A 42 -14.15 -13.98 -13.49
N LEU A 43 -13.06 -13.29 -13.85
CA LEU A 43 -12.50 -12.18 -13.07
C LEU A 43 -13.44 -10.98 -13.06
N LEU A 44 -13.97 -10.59 -14.23
CA LEU A 44 -14.97 -9.52 -14.34
C LEU A 44 -16.25 -9.85 -13.56
N ALA A 45 -16.69 -11.10 -13.58
CA ALA A 45 -17.87 -11.53 -12.82
C ALA A 45 -17.65 -11.55 -11.30
N ALA A 46 -16.41 -11.72 -10.85
CA ALA A 46 -16.04 -11.71 -9.43
C ALA A 46 -15.71 -10.30 -8.91
N ALA A 47 -15.44 -9.34 -9.81
CA ALA A 47 -15.18 -7.96 -9.46
C ALA A 47 -16.41 -7.28 -8.85
N ARG A 48 -16.17 -6.35 -7.93
CA ARG A 48 -17.19 -5.60 -7.19
C ARG A 48 -16.97 -4.11 -7.41
N PRO A 49 -18.03 -3.28 -7.46
CA PRO A 49 -17.86 -1.84 -7.50
C PRO A 49 -17.31 -1.32 -6.17
N SER A 50 -16.29 -0.46 -6.23
CA SER A 50 -15.69 0.23 -5.08
C SER A 50 -15.09 1.56 -5.51
N GLY A 51 -15.53 2.66 -4.88
CA GLY A 51 -14.94 3.99 -5.13
C GLY A 51 -14.97 4.45 -6.60
N GLY A 52 -15.99 4.03 -7.37
CA GLY A 52 -16.10 4.34 -8.79
C GLY A 52 -15.26 3.44 -9.71
N ARG A 53 -14.56 2.44 -9.17
CA ARG A 53 -13.81 1.43 -9.92
C ARG A 53 -14.36 0.04 -9.69
N ALA A 54 -14.01 -0.91 -10.55
CA ALA A 54 -14.19 -2.33 -10.26
C ALA A 54 -12.97 -2.82 -9.46
N VAL A 55 -13.20 -3.65 -8.46
CA VAL A 55 -12.12 -4.23 -7.64
C VAL A 55 -12.34 -5.72 -7.42
N LEU A 56 -11.25 -6.46 -7.35
CA LEU A 56 -11.28 -7.90 -7.13
C LEU A 56 -10.65 -8.23 -5.78
N PRO A 57 -11.39 -8.89 -4.86
CA PRO A 57 -10.80 -9.41 -3.63
C PRO A 57 -9.73 -10.46 -3.97
N GLY A 58 -8.60 -10.44 -3.27
CA GLY A 58 -7.50 -11.37 -3.56
C GLY A 58 -7.85 -12.85 -3.42
N ALA A 59 -8.74 -13.20 -2.49
CA ALA A 59 -9.27 -14.56 -2.38
C ALA A 59 -10.03 -15.00 -3.66
N GLU A 60 -10.77 -14.09 -4.29
CA GLU A 60 -11.48 -14.34 -5.55
C GLU A 60 -10.50 -14.43 -6.72
N LEU A 61 -9.50 -13.54 -6.77
CA LEU A 61 -8.40 -13.62 -7.74
C LEU A 61 -7.73 -15.00 -7.69
N ALA A 62 -7.28 -15.42 -6.51
CA ALA A 62 -6.65 -16.73 -6.33
C ALA A 62 -7.58 -17.90 -6.67
N ARG A 63 -8.89 -17.78 -6.42
CA ARG A 63 -9.88 -18.80 -6.81
C ARG A 63 -9.99 -18.92 -8.32
N VAL A 64 -10.12 -17.79 -9.04
CA VAL A 64 -10.28 -17.78 -10.49
C VAL A 64 -9.00 -18.27 -11.19
N LEU A 65 -7.82 -17.79 -10.77
CA LEU A 65 -6.54 -18.24 -11.33
C LEU A 65 -6.35 -19.75 -11.19
N ARG A 66 -6.58 -20.31 -9.99
CA ARG A 66 -6.49 -21.77 -9.77
C ARG A 66 -7.49 -22.54 -10.61
N ARG A 67 -8.72 -22.05 -10.77
CA ARG A 67 -9.76 -22.70 -11.60
C ARG A 67 -9.31 -22.85 -13.05
N HIS A 68 -8.58 -21.87 -13.57
CA HIS A 68 -8.13 -21.85 -14.97
C HIS A 68 -6.67 -22.30 -15.15
N GLY A 69 -6.00 -22.73 -14.08
CA GLY A 69 -4.60 -23.16 -14.14
C GLY A 69 -3.65 -22.03 -14.53
N VAL A 70 -4.02 -20.76 -14.28
CA VAL A 70 -3.20 -19.59 -14.60
C VAL A 70 -2.27 -19.30 -13.41
N PRO A 71 -0.94 -19.28 -13.62
CA PRO A 71 0.00 -18.89 -12.57
C PRO A 71 -0.11 -17.36 -12.33
N PRO A 72 -0.02 -16.88 -11.07
CA PRO A 72 -0.08 -15.44 -10.77
C PRO A 72 0.94 -14.60 -11.54
N GLU A 73 2.10 -15.16 -11.86
CA GLU A 73 3.19 -14.52 -12.61
C GLU A 73 2.76 -14.08 -14.01
N ALA A 74 1.82 -14.80 -14.63
CA ALA A 74 1.28 -14.44 -15.95
C ALA A 74 0.52 -13.10 -15.91
N LEU A 75 -0.01 -12.69 -14.75
CA LEU A 75 -0.67 -11.40 -14.60
C LEU A 75 0.30 -10.23 -14.53
N ALA A 76 1.53 -10.48 -14.05
CA ALA A 76 2.57 -9.47 -13.93
C ALA A 76 3.25 -9.20 -15.28
N GLU A 77 3.40 -10.22 -16.13
CA GLU A 77 4.02 -10.09 -17.45
C GLU A 77 3.14 -9.33 -18.46
N ASP A 78 1.81 -9.49 -18.36
CA ASP A 78 0.86 -8.85 -19.29
C ASP A 78 0.41 -7.44 -18.84
N GLY A 79 0.96 -6.91 -17.74
CA GLY A 79 0.62 -5.56 -17.24
C GLY A 79 -0.80 -5.44 -16.68
N VAL A 80 -1.51 -6.56 -16.48
CA VAL A 80 -2.93 -6.60 -16.08
C VAL A 80 -3.14 -6.24 -14.59
N VAL A 81 -2.08 -6.19 -13.79
CA VAL A 81 -2.16 -5.87 -12.36
C VAL A 81 -1.20 -4.74 -12.00
N LEU A 82 -1.64 -3.50 -12.21
CA LEU A 82 -1.07 -2.28 -11.63
C LEU A 82 -2.23 -1.31 -11.38
N PRO A 83 -2.39 -0.65 -10.20
CA PRO A 83 -1.59 -0.61 -8.98
C PRO A 83 -2.04 -1.64 -7.92
N ILE A 84 -1.12 -2.19 -7.12
CA ILE A 84 -1.46 -3.18 -6.09
C ILE A 84 -1.78 -2.48 -4.77
N HIS A 85 -3.05 -2.49 -4.35
CA HIS A 85 -3.42 -2.14 -2.98
C HIS A 85 -3.31 -3.37 -2.08
N VAL A 86 -2.07 -3.66 -1.70
CA VAL A 86 -1.77 -4.76 -0.79
C VAL A 86 -2.12 -4.41 0.64
N ARG A 87 -2.78 -5.34 1.32
CA ARG A 87 -2.89 -5.31 2.77
C ARG A 87 -1.62 -5.90 3.39
N VAL A 88 -0.99 -5.15 4.28
CA VAL A 88 0.10 -5.67 5.11
C VAL A 88 -0.49 -6.53 6.23
N VAL A 89 0.17 -7.65 6.54
CA VAL A 89 -0.17 -8.50 7.69
C VAL A 89 0.14 -7.72 8.97
N THR A 90 -0.88 -7.55 9.80
CA THR A 90 -0.75 -6.97 11.14
C THR A 90 -1.52 -7.81 12.16
N ASP A 91 -1.20 -7.66 13.45
CA ASP A 91 -1.94 -8.26 14.55
C ASP A 91 -3.30 -7.59 14.83
N GLY A 92 -3.62 -6.52 14.08
CA GLY A 92 -4.85 -5.75 14.19
C GLY A 92 -4.77 -4.59 15.19
N SER A 93 -3.69 -4.46 15.97
CA SER A 93 -3.46 -3.32 16.84
C SER A 93 -2.98 -2.09 16.05
N LEU A 94 -3.26 -0.89 16.58
CA LEU A 94 -2.77 0.36 16.00
C LEU A 94 -1.25 0.44 16.05
N LEU A 95 -0.62 -0.10 17.10
CA LEU A 95 0.84 -0.09 17.22
C LEU A 95 1.49 -0.91 16.11
N ASP A 96 1.01 -2.12 15.85
CA ASP A 96 1.55 -2.97 14.80
C ASP A 96 1.29 -2.38 13.41
N ALA A 97 0.11 -1.77 13.19
CA ALA A 97 -0.18 -1.03 11.97
C ALA A 97 0.75 0.18 11.77
N LEU A 98 1.06 0.94 12.83
CA LEU A 98 2.02 2.04 12.77
C LEU A 98 3.42 1.53 12.44
N ARG A 99 3.84 0.41 13.05
CA ARG A 99 5.15 -0.17 12.76
C ARG A 99 5.25 -0.68 11.34
N ALA A 100 4.19 -1.29 10.82
CA ALA A 100 4.10 -1.72 9.43
C ALA A 100 4.15 -0.53 8.46
N ALA A 101 3.33 0.50 8.67
CA ALA A 101 3.27 1.68 7.81
C ALA A 101 4.58 2.48 7.81
N THR A 102 5.29 2.49 8.93
CA THR A 102 6.57 3.20 9.09
C THR A 102 7.80 2.34 8.84
N GLY A 103 7.66 1.07 8.40
CA GLY A 103 8.81 0.20 8.15
C GLY A 103 9.62 -0.19 9.39
N THR A 104 9.09 0.00 10.60
CA THR A 104 9.81 -0.25 11.88
C THR A 104 9.50 -1.63 12.49
N MET A 105 8.97 -2.54 11.68
CA MET A 105 8.79 -3.95 12.04
C MET A 105 10.12 -4.68 12.17
N ASP A 106 11.07 -4.39 11.27
CA ASP A 106 12.44 -4.90 11.31
C ASP A 106 13.42 -3.75 11.54
N ARG A 107 14.22 -3.85 12.60
CA ARG A 107 15.23 -2.83 12.92
C ARG A 107 16.44 -2.86 11.99
N ALA A 108 16.73 -3.99 11.35
CA ALA A 108 17.87 -4.10 10.44
C ALA A 108 17.62 -3.40 9.09
N GLY A 109 16.38 -2.97 8.83
CA GLY A 109 15.95 -2.32 7.59
C GLY A 109 15.65 -0.82 7.74
N LEU A 110 16.12 -0.16 8.80
CA LEU A 110 15.93 1.28 8.96
C LEU A 110 16.78 2.04 7.93
N GLU A 111 16.12 2.90 7.16
CA GLU A 111 16.78 3.79 6.20
C GLU A 111 16.92 5.18 6.79
N SER A 112 18.05 5.85 6.56
CA SER A 112 18.22 7.22 7.01
C SER A 112 17.55 8.21 6.08
N VAL A 113 17.08 9.34 6.63
CA VAL A 113 16.63 10.48 5.84
C VAL A 113 17.77 11.00 4.96
N ASP A 114 17.43 11.40 3.73
CA ASP A 114 18.38 12.02 2.82
C ASP A 114 18.90 13.34 3.44
N PRO A 115 20.21 13.61 3.43
CA PRO A 115 20.76 14.84 4.00
C PRO A 115 20.26 16.12 3.31
N ASP A 116 19.79 16.03 2.06
CA ASP A 116 19.24 17.15 1.31
C ASP A 116 17.72 17.32 1.52
N ALA A 117 17.08 16.44 2.30
CA ALA A 117 15.65 16.49 2.58
C ALA A 117 15.33 17.36 3.82
N GLU A 118 14.28 18.18 3.70
CA GLU A 118 13.78 19.00 4.80
C GLU A 118 12.62 18.30 5.52
N VAL A 119 12.80 18.13 6.84
CA VAL A 119 11.74 17.67 7.75
C VAL A 119 10.78 18.81 8.01
N ASP A 120 9.48 18.53 7.88
CA ASP A 120 8.43 19.48 8.17
C ASP A 120 8.59 20.02 9.60
N PRO A 121 8.68 21.35 9.78
CA PRO A 121 8.87 21.98 11.09
C PRO A 121 7.88 21.53 12.17
N ARG A 122 6.66 21.13 11.80
CA ARG A 122 5.63 20.63 12.72
C ARG A 122 6.07 19.39 13.49
N TRP A 123 6.95 18.58 12.92
CA TRP A 123 7.36 17.29 13.47
C TRP A 123 8.72 17.31 14.18
N ARG A 124 9.54 18.36 13.97
CA ARG A 124 10.92 18.44 14.49
C ARG A 124 10.99 18.16 15.99
N ALA A 125 10.15 18.82 16.79
CA ALA A 125 10.16 18.64 18.25
C ALA A 125 9.80 17.20 18.68
N ALA A 126 8.87 16.55 17.98
CA ALA A 126 8.48 15.17 18.27
C ALA A 126 9.60 14.19 17.89
N LEU A 127 10.23 14.40 16.74
CA LEU A 127 11.35 13.59 16.25
C LEU A 127 12.59 13.76 17.12
N ASP A 128 12.92 14.98 17.55
CA ASP A 128 14.05 15.26 18.46
C ASP A 128 13.91 14.56 19.82
N GLY A 129 12.69 14.25 20.24
CA GLY A 129 12.40 13.47 21.45
C GLY A 129 12.79 11.98 21.34
N ILE A 130 13.07 11.47 20.13
CA ILE A 130 13.41 10.07 19.90
C ILE A 130 14.89 9.86 20.21
N ALA A 131 15.23 9.27 21.35
CA ALA A 131 16.61 9.09 21.79
C ALA A 131 17.47 8.28 20.81
N ASP A 132 16.86 7.31 20.13
CA ASP A 132 17.50 6.45 19.15
C ASP A 132 17.71 7.20 17.83
N ALA A 133 18.98 7.47 17.49
CA ALA A 133 19.32 8.30 16.33
C ALA A 133 18.98 7.64 14.99
N GLU A 134 19.12 6.32 14.88
CA GLU A 134 18.81 5.58 13.66
C GLU A 134 17.31 5.55 13.42
N LEU A 135 16.53 5.25 14.47
CA LEU A 135 15.07 5.31 14.41
C LEU A 135 14.57 6.74 14.13
N ARG A 136 15.18 7.75 14.74
CA ARG A 136 14.85 9.15 14.48
C ARG A 136 15.08 9.51 13.03
N SER A 137 16.27 9.20 12.51
CA SER A 137 16.64 9.44 11.10
C SER A 137 15.64 8.78 10.16
N HIS A 138 15.25 7.53 10.44
CA HIS A 138 14.28 6.82 9.64
C HIS A 138 12.89 7.43 9.64
N LEU A 139 12.37 7.73 10.83
CA LEU A 139 11.05 8.35 10.93
C LEU A 139 11.04 9.76 10.31
N SER A 140 12.14 10.52 10.40
CA SER A 140 12.25 11.82 9.72
C SER A 140 11.97 11.74 8.21
N ALA A 141 12.38 10.65 7.55
CA ALA A 141 12.12 10.44 6.11
C ALA A 141 10.63 10.29 5.77
N LEU A 142 9.75 10.08 6.76
CA LEU A 142 8.29 9.93 6.61
C LEU A 142 7.51 11.19 7.04
N PHE A 143 8.21 12.24 7.50
CA PHE A 143 7.61 13.49 7.96
C PHE A 143 8.29 14.69 7.29
N LEU A 144 8.60 14.54 6.00
CA LEU A 144 9.15 15.59 5.18
C LEU A 144 8.10 16.66 4.85
N ASP A 145 8.56 17.84 4.48
CA ASP A 145 7.67 18.82 3.83
C ASP A 145 7.26 18.36 2.42
N ASP A 146 6.24 19.02 1.84
CA ASP A 146 5.71 18.71 0.49
C ASP A 146 6.86 18.65 -0.53
N GLU A 147 7.71 19.66 -0.60
CA GLU A 147 8.78 19.74 -1.59
C GLU A 147 9.77 18.56 -1.49
N SER A 148 10.22 18.23 -0.28
CA SER A 148 11.19 17.16 -0.05
C SER A 148 10.57 15.77 -0.21
N ALA A 149 9.30 15.60 0.20
CA ALA A 149 8.57 14.34 0.05
C ALA A 149 8.41 13.90 -1.41
N ARG A 150 8.43 14.83 -2.36
CA ARG A 150 8.39 14.52 -3.80
C ARG A 150 9.57 13.70 -4.28
N ALA A 151 10.73 13.83 -3.65
CA ALA A 151 11.98 13.22 -4.12
C ALA A 151 12.60 12.22 -3.13
N TYR A 152 12.47 12.46 -1.83
CA TYR A 152 13.33 11.82 -0.83
C TYR A 152 12.62 10.92 0.16
N GLY A 153 11.28 10.97 0.23
CA GLY A 153 10.57 10.24 1.27
C GLY A 153 9.06 10.42 1.23
N GLY A 154 8.46 10.54 2.41
CA GLY A 154 7.02 10.63 2.58
C GLY A 154 6.57 11.92 3.26
N GLU A 155 5.42 12.43 2.81
CA GLU A 155 4.67 13.46 3.50
C GLU A 155 3.60 12.79 4.36
N TYR A 156 3.47 13.18 5.62
CA TYR A 156 2.36 12.74 6.47
C TYR A 156 1.08 13.52 6.18
N CYS A 157 0.08 12.82 5.65
CA CYS A 157 -1.21 13.40 5.24
C CYS A 157 -2.28 13.32 6.33
N GLY A 158 -1.98 12.87 7.55
CA GLY A 158 -2.98 12.76 8.62
C GLY A 158 -4.09 11.75 8.30
N ALA A 159 -5.32 12.08 8.70
CA ALA A 159 -6.50 11.25 8.46
C ALA A 159 -7.16 11.49 7.09
N HIS A 160 -6.39 11.96 6.11
CA HIS A 160 -6.84 12.20 4.75
C HIS A 160 -6.61 10.97 3.86
N TRP A 161 -7.50 10.77 2.90
CA TRP A 161 -7.35 9.73 1.88
C TRP A 161 -6.23 10.11 0.92
N PRO A 162 -5.21 9.25 0.73
CA PRO A 162 -4.20 9.47 -0.29
C PRO A 162 -4.79 9.49 -1.70
N SER A 163 -4.10 10.17 -2.60
CA SER A 163 -4.36 10.15 -4.03
C SER A 163 -4.26 8.72 -4.55
N GLY A 164 -5.24 8.29 -5.36
CA GLY A 164 -5.27 6.92 -5.90
C GLY A 164 -5.77 5.86 -4.92
N SER A 165 -6.25 6.24 -3.73
CA SER A 165 -6.84 5.30 -2.75
C SER A 165 -8.33 4.98 -2.99
N GLU A 166 -8.95 5.58 -4.01
CA GLU A 166 -10.38 5.39 -4.34
C GLU A 166 -10.81 3.92 -4.31
N PRO A 167 -10.06 2.96 -4.90
CA PRO A 167 -10.49 1.57 -4.97
C PRO A 167 -10.66 0.89 -3.60
N ILE A 168 -9.99 1.37 -2.56
CA ILE A 168 -10.07 0.76 -1.22
C ILE A 168 -11.04 1.47 -0.28
N ARG A 169 -11.64 2.60 -0.69
CA ARG A 169 -12.49 3.41 0.20
C ARG A 169 -13.73 2.68 0.68
N SER A 170 -14.28 1.73 -0.10
CA SER A 170 -15.45 0.95 0.32
C SER A 170 -15.13 -0.09 1.41
N ALA A 171 -13.88 -0.54 1.50
CA ALA A 171 -13.44 -1.54 2.46
C ALA A 171 -13.10 -0.96 3.84
N ALA A 172 -13.15 0.37 3.97
CA ALA A 172 -12.70 1.10 5.14
C ALA A 172 -13.76 2.09 5.62
N ALA A 173 -13.97 2.14 6.93
CA ALA A 173 -14.81 3.14 7.57
C ALA A 173 -14.14 4.53 7.57
N ARG A 174 -12.82 4.57 7.82
CA ARG A 174 -12.04 5.82 7.81
C ARG A 174 -10.53 5.56 7.71
N VAL A 175 -9.79 6.60 7.35
CA VAL A 175 -8.33 6.66 7.50
C VAL A 175 -7.99 7.10 8.92
N VAL A 176 -6.97 6.46 9.49
CA VAL A 176 -6.38 6.81 10.78
C VAL A 176 -5.14 7.68 10.57
N ALA A 177 -4.27 7.27 9.64
CA ALA A 177 -3.03 7.93 9.29
C ALA A 177 -2.65 7.53 7.86
N ALA A 178 -2.06 8.44 7.10
CA ALA A 178 -1.57 8.14 5.76
C ALA A 178 -0.34 8.94 5.39
N TRP A 179 0.38 8.42 4.40
CA TRP A 179 1.57 9.00 3.81
C TRP A 179 1.50 8.92 2.29
N GLU A 180 1.93 9.98 1.62
CA GLU A 180 2.17 10.00 0.17
C GLU A 180 3.67 10.08 -0.12
N PHE A 181 4.09 9.40 -1.19
CA PHE A 181 5.50 9.29 -1.60
C PHE A 181 5.61 9.63 -3.09
N GLY A 182 6.67 10.34 -3.48
CA GLY A 182 7.05 10.51 -4.88
C GLY A 182 5.98 11.20 -5.73
N GLU A 183 5.58 12.42 -5.35
CA GLU A 183 4.48 13.16 -6.01
C GLU A 183 3.12 12.43 -6.00
N GLY A 184 2.87 11.62 -4.97
CA GLY A 184 1.63 10.83 -4.85
C GLY A 184 1.60 9.57 -5.73
N GLN A 185 2.74 9.15 -6.28
CA GLN A 185 2.86 7.91 -7.07
C GLN A 185 2.72 6.65 -6.22
N ALA A 186 3.05 6.74 -4.93
CA ALA A 186 2.82 5.69 -3.96
C ALA A 186 2.27 6.27 -2.66
N TRP A 187 1.61 5.42 -1.88
CA TRP A 187 1.10 5.80 -0.57
C TRP A 187 1.05 4.60 0.36
N SER A 188 1.01 4.90 1.66
CA SER A 188 0.67 3.93 2.70
C SER A 188 -0.42 4.53 3.59
N ALA A 189 -1.34 3.70 4.06
CA ALA A 189 -2.41 4.17 4.91
C ALA A 189 -2.78 3.13 5.96
N ILE A 190 -3.07 3.61 7.16
CA ILE A 190 -3.71 2.85 8.22
C ILE A 190 -5.19 3.20 8.17
N VAL A 191 -6.03 2.18 8.03
CA VAL A 191 -7.48 2.34 7.93
C VAL A 191 -8.20 1.53 8.99
N GLU A 192 -9.32 2.06 9.45
CA GLU A 192 -10.31 1.28 10.18
C GLU A 192 -11.19 0.56 9.17
N LEU A 193 -11.28 -0.77 9.25
CA LEU A 193 -12.09 -1.56 8.31
C LEU A 193 -13.59 -1.34 8.55
N ALA A 194 -14.35 -1.26 7.47
CA ALA A 194 -15.81 -1.30 7.51
C ALA A 194 -16.30 -2.64 8.11
N ASP A 195 -17.47 -2.65 8.75
CA ASP A 195 -17.95 -3.81 9.52
C ASP A 195 -18.08 -5.11 8.69
N ASP A 196 -18.46 -4.99 7.42
CA ASP A 196 -18.56 -6.10 6.47
C ASP A 196 -17.19 -6.60 5.94
N HIS A 197 -16.13 -5.84 6.22
CA HIS A 197 -14.74 -6.16 5.88
C HIS A 197 -13.89 -6.51 7.11
N ARG A 198 -14.46 -6.45 8.31
CA ARG A 198 -13.82 -6.94 9.54
C ARG A 198 -13.76 -8.46 9.53
N PRO A 199 -12.63 -9.07 9.92
CA PRO A 199 -12.60 -10.52 10.13
C PRO A 199 -13.60 -10.90 11.23
N PRO A 200 -14.34 -12.01 11.08
CA PRO A 200 -15.31 -12.44 12.08
C PRO A 200 -14.59 -12.78 13.41
N GLY A 201 -14.96 -12.09 14.48
CA GLY A 201 -14.61 -12.45 15.87
C GLY A 201 -13.17 -12.22 16.29
N VAL A 202 -12.73 -10.96 16.30
CA VAL A 202 -11.62 -10.51 17.17
C VAL A 202 -12.20 -9.94 18.46
#